data_AF-A0A917E4Z0-F1
#
_entry.id   AF-A0A917E4Z0-F1
#
_cell.length_a   1.000
_cell.length_b   1.000
_cell.length_c   1.000
_cell.angle_alpha   90.00
_cell.angle_beta   90.00
_cell.angle_gamma   90.00
#
_symmetry.space_group_name_H-M   'P 1'
#
loop_
_entity.id
_entity.type
_entity.pdbx_description
1 polymer ?
#
loop_
_entity_poly.entity_id
_entity_poly.type
_entity_poly.pdbx_seq_one_letter_code
_entity_poly.pdbx_strand_id
1 'polypeptide(L)'
;MDRIDVSDLRKTFRLKPGQSVTIEGRRSDRVDVLGGVDLSIRKGEFITLVGPSGSGKSVLLDVIAGLTEASSGVARIDGKPVTRPHAGTAYVFQQYALFPWRTALENIEYAMEVRGVGRRERRDRARGLLDLFGLGGFEDRYPAQLSGGMQQRVAIARALANDPEVLLMDEPFAALDAQTRDILQTELLRIWETIKTTVVFVTHSIDEAIFLADRIVVMTARPARVKEIIEIDLPRPRDIDLRNGDDFNRYRARVWEALRDEVRKAQGDWSLAARLAH
;
A
#
# COMPACT_ATOMS: atom_id res chain seq x y z
N MET A 1 4.32 -21.49 -2.72
CA MET A 1 5.28 -20.93 -1.75
C MET A 1 4.94 -19.46 -1.60
N ASP A 2 4.90 -18.99 -0.35
CA ASP A 2 4.52 -17.61 -0.06
C ASP A 2 5.69 -16.66 -0.35
N ARG A 3 5.40 -15.52 -0.96
CA ARG A 3 6.38 -14.46 -1.19
C ARG A 3 6.64 -13.70 0.10
N ILE A 4 5.58 -13.43 0.87
CA ILE A 4 5.65 -12.71 2.14
C ILE A 4 5.01 -13.57 3.22
N ASP A 5 5.69 -13.71 4.35
CA ASP A 5 5.20 -14.40 5.53
C ASP A 5 5.44 -13.53 6.77
N VAL A 6 4.38 -13.27 7.52
CA VAL A 6 4.38 -12.44 8.72
C VAL A 6 3.84 -13.29 9.86
N SER A 7 4.61 -13.43 10.94
CA SER A 7 4.25 -14.27 12.09
C SER A 7 4.38 -13.53 13.42
N ASP A 8 3.30 -13.52 14.22
CA ASP A 8 3.13 -12.82 15.50
C ASP A 8 3.78 -11.42 15.51
N LEU A 9 3.61 -10.67 14.43
CA LEU A 9 4.30 -9.40 14.26
C LEU A 9 3.70 -8.32 15.17
N ARG A 10 4.54 -7.76 16.05
CA ARG A 10 4.15 -6.72 17.01
C ARG A 10 4.98 -5.47 16.81
N LYS A 11 4.37 -4.31 17.05
CA LYS A 11 5.05 -3.02 17.02
C LYS A 11 4.48 -2.12 18.08
N THR A 12 5.35 -1.65 18.95
CA THR A 12 5.07 -0.66 19.99
C THR A 12 5.98 0.54 19.78
N PHE A 13 5.42 1.73 19.78
CA PHE A 13 6.20 2.97 19.81
C PHE A 13 6.29 3.49 21.24
N ARG A 14 7.46 3.96 21.63
CA ARG A 14 7.65 4.73 22.86
C ARG A 14 7.50 6.22 22.53
N LEU A 15 6.67 6.91 23.29
CA LEU A 15 6.50 8.35 23.16
C LEU A 15 7.71 9.11 23.70
N LYS A 16 7.84 10.37 23.30
CA LYS A 16 8.90 11.24 23.82
C LYS A 16 8.70 11.49 25.32
N PRO A 17 9.76 11.75 26.08
CA PRO A 17 9.64 12.14 27.49
C PRO A 17 8.63 13.27 27.68
N GLY A 18 7.71 13.12 28.64
CA GLY A 18 6.64 14.07 28.92
C GLY A 18 5.35 13.87 28.11
N GLN A 19 5.36 13.02 27.08
CA GLN A 19 4.16 12.65 26.33
C GLN A 19 3.55 11.36 26.89
N SER A 20 2.22 11.27 26.81
CA SER A 20 1.47 10.08 27.22
C SER A 20 0.16 9.98 26.46
N VAL A 21 -0.33 8.77 26.28
CA VAL A 21 -1.70 8.52 25.81
C VAL A 21 -2.49 7.83 26.93
N THR A 22 -3.80 7.98 26.90
CA THR A 22 -4.71 7.23 27.77
C THR A 22 -5.26 6.04 26.99
N ILE A 23 -4.97 4.82 27.42
CA ILE A 23 -5.49 3.58 26.84
C ILE A 23 -6.35 2.93 27.91
N GLU A 24 -7.65 2.71 27.65
CA GLU A 24 -8.58 2.10 28.60
C GLU A 24 -8.55 2.76 30.00
N GLY A 25 -8.44 4.09 30.03
CA GLY A 25 -8.38 4.88 31.28
C GLY A 25 -7.02 4.88 31.99
N ARG A 26 -5.99 4.23 31.44
CA ARG A 26 -4.63 4.20 31.99
C ARG A 26 -3.67 5.05 31.16
N ARG A 27 -2.89 5.88 31.84
CA ARG A 27 -1.84 6.69 31.21
C ARG A 27 -0.64 5.81 30.87
N SER A 28 -0.21 5.84 29.61
CA SER A 28 0.91 5.07 29.07
C SER A 28 1.82 5.96 28.23
N ASP A 29 3.13 5.75 28.32
CA ASP A 29 4.14 6.33 27.42
C ASP A 29 4.42 5.42 26.20
N ARG A 30 3.67 4.31 26.08
CA ARG A 30 3.79 3.34 25.00
C ARG A 30 2.48 3.21 24.24
N VAL A 31 2.61 3.06 22.92
CA VAL A 31 1.49 2.89 22.01
C VAL A 31 1.70 1.61 21.19
N ASP A 32 0.92 0.58 21.49
CA ASP A 32 0.89 -0.65 20.72
C ASP A 32 0.12 -0.41 19.41
N VAL A 33 0.81 -0.56 18.28
CA VAL A 33 0.24 -0.34 16.95
C VAL A 33 -0.07 -1.64 16.26
N LEU A 34 0.84 -2.63 16.30
CA LEU A 34 0.58 -3.98 15.78
C LEU A 34 0.52 -4.96 16.95
N GLY A 35 -0.56 -5.75 17.01
CA GLY A 35 -0.92 -6.59 18.15
C GLY A 35 -0.50 -8.05 18.05
N GLY A 36 0.28 -8.46 17.06
CA GLY A 36 0.49 -9.87 16.70
C GLY A 36 -0.28 -10.16 15.43
N VAL A 37 0.29 -9.72 14.31
CA VAL A 37 -0.26 -9.89 12.97
C VAL A 37 0.31 -11.18 12.39
N ASP A 38 -0.57 -12.04 11.90
CA ASP A 38 -0.23 -13.25 11.13
C ASP A 38 -0.80 -13.11 9.72
N LEU A 39 0.06 -13.16 8.70
CA LEU A 39 -0.35 -12.95 7.31
C LEU A 39 0.63 -13.64 6.36
N SER A 40 0.10 -14.47 5.46
CA SER A 40 0.85 -15.06 4.33
C SER A 40 0.31 -14.56 3.00
N ILE A 41 1.22 -14.24 2.09
CA ILE A 41 0.91 -13.65 0.77
C ILE A 41 1.61 -14.49 -0.30
N ARG A 42 0.82 -15.00 -1.25
CA ARG A 42 1.30 -15.88 -2.31
C ARG A 42 2.10 -15.08 -3.33
N LYS A 43 3.06 -15.72 -4.00
CA LYS A 43 3.82 -15.08 -5.07
C LYS A 43 2.91 -14.64 -6.21
N GLY A 44 3.03 -13.37 -6.62
CA GLY A 44 2.26 -12.79 -7.71
C GLY A 44 0.80 -12.54 -7.37
N GLU A 45 0.47 -12.51 -6.07
CA GLU A 45 -0.86 -12.18 -5.56
C GLU A 45 -1.01 -10.67 -5.37
N PHE A 46 -2.22 -10.14 -5.62
CA PHE A 46 -2.59 -8.78 -5.25
C PHE A 46 -3.47 -8.83 -4.01
N ILE A 47 -2.95 -8.42 -2.87
CA ILE A 47 -3.75 -8.29 -1.65
C ILE A 47 -4.04 -6.82 -1.35
N THR A 48 -5.20 -6.56 -0.76
CA THR A 48 -5.53 -5.25 -0.22
C THR A 48 -5.68 -5.31 1.29
N LEU A 49 -5.16 -4.30 2.00
CA LEU A 49 -5.32 -4.12 3.43
C LEU A 49 -6.38 -3.06 3.67
N VAL A 50 -7.47 -3.43 4.33
CA VAL A 50 -8.55 -2.51 4.72
C VAL A 50 -8.70 -2.49 6.23
N GLY A 51 -9.05 -1.34 6.77
CA GLY A 51 -9.23 -1.18 8.22
C GLY A 51 -9.41 0.28 8.60
N PRO A 52 -9.85 0.57 9.83
CA PRO A 52 -10.06 1.94 10.29
C PRO A 52 -8.83 2.83 10.12
N SER A 53 -9.03 4.13 10.02
CA SER A 53 -7.91 5.08 10.00
C SER A 53 -7.08 4.95 11.29
N GLY A 54 -5.76 4.95 11.16
CA GLY A 54 -4.84 4.77 12.29
C GLY A 54 -4.74 3.35 12.86
N SER A 55 -5.32 2.34 12.19
CA SER A 55 -5.27 0.93 12.63
C SER A 55 -3.85 0.36 12.67
N GLY A 56 -2.94 0.83 11.80
CA GLY A 56 -1.55 0.34 11.73
C GLY A 56 -1.14 -0.24 10.37
N LYS A 57 -1.98 -0.12 9.32
CA LYS A 57 -1.69 -0.61 7.96
C LYS A 57 -0.35 -0.11 7.40
N SER A 58 -0.11 1.21 7.42
CA SER A 58 1.16 1.80 7.00
C SER A 58 2.35 1.28 7.82
N VAL A 59 2.17 1.09 9.12
CA VAL A 59 3.23 0.53 10.00
C VAL A 59 3.53 -0.92 9.65
N LEU A 60 2.53 -1.71 9.27
CA LEU A 60 2.74 -3.07 8.76
C LEU A 60 3.53 -3.04 7.44
N LEU A 61 3.18 -2.14 6.52
CA LEU A 61 3.93 -1.95 5.27
C LEU A 61 5.37 -1.52 5.54
N ASP A 62 5.61 -0.57 6.44
CA ASP A 62 6.96 -0.11 6.81
C ASP A 62 7.82 -1.25 7.36
N VAL A 63 7.24 -2.16 8.14
CA VAL A 63 7.96 -3.33 8.66
C VAL A 63 8.26 -4.33 7.53
N ILE A 64 7.30 -4.61 6.64
CA ILE A 64 7.54 -5.47 5.47
C ILE A 64 8.57 -4.85 4.52
N ALA A 65 8.61 -3.52 4.41
CA ALA A 65 9.59 -2.78 3.63
C ALA A 65 10.98 -2.73 4.29
N GLY A 66 11.09 -3.11 5.57
CA GLY A 66 12.31 -2.96 6.35
C GLY A 66 12.66 -1.50 6.69
N LEU A 67 11.70 -0.58 6.58
CA LEU A 67 11.85 0.84 6.96
C LEU A 67 11.72 1.03 8.47
N THR A 68 10.99 0.14 9.15
CA THR A 68 10.79 0.17 10.60
C THR A 68 10.98 -1.24 11.19
N GLU A 69 11.75 -1.36 12.26
CA GLU A 69 11.92 -2.64 12.97
C GLU A 69 10.66 -3.05 13.75
N ALA A 70 10.32 -4.34 13.76
CA ALA A 70 9.30 -4.87 14.64
C ALA A 70 9.75 -4.84 16.12
N SER A 71 8.79 -4.77 17.05
CA SER A 71 9.07 -4.94 18.48
C SER A 71 9.23 -6.41 18.86
N SER A 72 8.50 -7.30 18.19
CA SER A 72 8.67 -8.76 18.24
C SER A 72 7.97 -9.40 17.03
N GLY A 73 8.13 -10.72 16.88
CA GLY A 73 7.68 -11.44 15.68
C GLY A 73 8.64 -11.23 14.51
N VAL A 74 8.24 -11.70 13.33
CA VAL A 74 9.09 -11.64 12.13
C VAL A 74 8.27 -11.43 10.87
N ALA A 75 8.77 -10.59 9.97
CA ALA A 75 8.34 -10.53 8.58
C ALA A 75 9.43 -11.15 7.71
N ARG A 76 9.04 -11.94 6.71
CA ARG A 76 9.95 -12.62 5.78
C ARG A 76 9.56 -12.34 4.35
N ILE A 77 10.54 -12.19 3.47
CA ILE A 77 10.37 -12.20 2.01
C ILE A 77 11.19 -13.37 1.47
N ASP A 78 10.53 -14.29 0.75
CA ASP A 78 11.11 -15.56 0.27
C ASP A 78 11.84 -16.34 1.37
N GLY A 79 11.20 -16.43 2.54
CA GLY A 79 11.72 -17.10 3.73
C GLY A 79 12.83 -16.36 4.48
N LYS A 80 13.39 -15.28 3.92
CA LYS A 80 14.46 -14.49 4.55
C LYS A 80 13.86 -13.40 5.45
N PRO A 81 14.30 -13.27 6.71
CA PRO A 81 13.85 -12.20 7.59
C PRO A 81 14.11 -10.81 6.99
N VAL A 82 13.12 -9.93 7.10
CA VAL A 82 13.25 -8.51 6.77
C VAL A 82 13.77 -7.78 8.00
N THR A 83 15.01 -7.31 7.92
CA THR A 83 15.63 -6.50 8.99
C THR A 83 16.05 -5.11 8.50
N ARG A 84 16.00 -4.88 7.20
CA ARG A 84 16.39 -3.64 6.52
C ARG A 84 15.76 -3.60 5.13
N PRO A 85 15.78 -2.45 4.44
CA PRO A 85 15.23 -2.35 3.09
C PRO A 85 15.90 -3.32 2.13
N HIS A 86 15.08 -3.97 1.30
CA HIS A 86 15.49 -4.99 0.34
C HIS A 86 15.33 -4.48 -1.10
N ALA A 87 16.31 -4.77 -1.97
CA ALA A 87 16.30 -4.28 -3.35
C ALA A 87 15.15 -4.86 -4.21
N GLY A 88 14.63 -6.03 -3.84
CA GLY A 88 13.45 -6.64 -4.46
C GLY A 88 12.11 -6.06 -4.00
N THR A 89 12.12 -5.05 -3.13
CA THR A 89 10.91 -4.41 -2.60
C THR A 89 10.87 -2.95 -3.05
N ALA A 90 9.76 -2.57 -3.70
CA ALA A 90 9.49 -1.18 -4.04
C ALA A 90 8.33 -0.65 -3.20
N TYR A 91 8.38 0.64 -2.85
CA TYR A 91 7.38 1.33 -2.03
C TYR A 91 6.81 2.54 -2.77
N VAL A 92 5.49 2.61 -2.87
CA VAL A 92 4.74 3.76 -3.37
C VAL A 92 4.03 4.41 -2.18
N PHE A 93 4.49 5.60 -1.80
CA PHE A 93 3.91 6.36 -0.69
C PHE A 93 2.65 7.11 -1.13
N GLN A 94 1.84 7.51 -0.15
CA GLN A 94 0.65 8.34 -0.37
C GLN A 94 0.97 9.67 -1.08
N GLN A 95 2.14 10.25 -0.76
CA GLN A 95 2.69 11.37 -1.53
C GLN A 95 3.50 10.81 -2.70
N TYR A 96 3.36 11.39 -3.89
CA TYR A 96 4.06 10.95 -5.11
C TYR A 96 5.58 10.81 -4.90
N ALA A 97 6.14 11.64 -4.01
CA ALA A 97 7.56 11.66 -3.63
C ALA A 97 8.49 11.68 -4.85
N LEU A 98 8.07 12.34 -5.94
CA LEU A 98 8.89 12.55 -7.12
C LEU A 98 9.95 13.61 -6.83
N PHE A 99 11.13 13.47 -7.43
CA PHE A 99 12.18 14.48 -7.36
C PHE A 99 11.75 15.69 -8.22
N PRO A 100 11.51 16.87 -7.64
CA PRO A 100 10.95 18.01 -8.36
C PRO A 100 11.92 18.61 -9.38
N TRP A 101 13.23 18.37 -9.22
CA TRP A 101 14.29 18.82 -10.12
C TRP A 101 14.68 17.80 -11.20
N ARG A 102 13.98 16.66 -11.28
CA ARG A 102 14.18 15.65 -12.34
C ARG A 102 12.93 15.56 -13.21
N THR A 103 13.09 15.29 -14.49
CA THR A 103 11.96 15.03 -15.40
C THR A 103 11.24 13.72 -15.06
N ALA A 104 10.09 13.44 -15.71
CA ALA A 104 9.37 12.19 -15.58
C ALA A 104 10.27 10.98 -15.91
N LEU A 105 11.02 11.07 -17.02
CA LEU A 105 11.97 10.06 -17.43
C LEU A 105 13.10 9.89 -16.40
N GLU A 106 13.71 10.98 -15.94
CA GLU A 106 14.80 10.95 -14.98
C GLU A 106 14.38 10.46 -13.58
N ASN A 107 13.11 10.66 -13.22
CA ASN A 107 12.53 10.10 -11.99
C ASN A 107 12.48 8.57 -12.06
N ILE A 108 12.09 8.01 -13.20
CA ILE A 108 12.01 6.56 -13.42
C ILE A 108 13.42 5.96 -13.53
N GLU A 109 14.34 6.66 -14.19
CA GLU A 109 15.74 6.22 -14.32
C GLU A 109 16.50 6.16 -12.98
N TYR A 110 16.13 6.99 -12.00
CA TYR A 110 16.90 7.21 -10.79
C TYR A 110 17.30 5.91 -10.07
N ALA A 111 16.35 5.00 -9.88
CA ALA A 111 16.61 3.78 -9.12
C ALA A 111 17.54 2.80 -9.86
N MET A 112 17.57 2.86 -11.20
CA MET A 112 18.51 2.12 -12.04
C MET A 112 19.89 2.81 -12.08
N GLU A 113 19.91 4.14 -12.11
CA GLU A 113 21.13 4.97 -12.03
C GLU A 113 21.92 4.66 -10.76
N VAL A 114 21.25 4.62 -9.60
CA VAL A 114 21.87 4.28 -8.31
C VAL A 114 22.45 2.86 -8.30
N ARG A 115 21.88 1.93 -9.06
CA ARG A 115 22.39 0.55 -9.21
C ARG A 115 23.51 0.42 -10.24
N GLY A 116 23.88 1.52 -10.92
CA GLY A 116 24.93 1.52 -11.94
C GLY A 116 24.51 0.98 -13.31
N VAL A 117 23.21 0.91 -13.61
CA VAL A 117 22.72 0.52 -14.94
C VAL A 117 23.17 1.56 -15.98
N GLY A 118 23.65 1.08 -17.13
CA GLY A 118 24.18 1.94 -18.18
C GLY A 118 23.16 2.96 -18.69
N ARG A 119 23.62 4.18 -19.03
CA ARG A 119 22.75 5.31 -19.42
C ARG A 119 21.77 4.97 -20.54
N ARG A 120 22.21 4.24 -21.57
CA ARG A 120 21.35 3.84 -22.68
C ARG A 120 20.26 2.88 -22.23
N GLU A 121 20.66 1.82 -21.51
CA GLU A 121 19.75 0.78 -21.02
C GLU A 121 18.69 1.35 -20.07
N ARG A 122 19.09 2.15 -19.07
CA ARG A 122 18.12 2.75 -18.14
C ARG A 122 17.14 3.67 -18.85
N ARG A 123 17.60 4.42 -19.87
CA ARG A 123 16.75 5.34 -20.64
C ARG A 123 15.74 4.61 -21.51
N ASP A 124 16.16 3.56 -22.18
CA ASP A 124 15.28 2.74 -23.03
C ASP A 124 14.22 2.04 -22.17
N ARG A 125 14.61 1.51 -21.01
CA ARG A 125 13.68 0.90 -20.06
C ARG A 125 12.71 1.90 -19.43
N ALA A 126 13.18 3.09 -19.04
CA ALA A 126 12.34 4.12 -18.47
C ALA A 126 11.30 4.65 -19.48
N ARG A 127 11.67 4.78 -20.77
CA ARG A 127 10.72 5.11 -21.85
C ARG A 127 9.66 4.04 -22.03
N GLY A 128 10.06 2.76 -22.08
CA GLY A 128 9.11 1.66 -22.19
C GLY A 128 8.09 1.65 -21.05
N LEU A 129 8.50 2.03 -19.83
CA LEU A 129 7.58 2.19 -18.70
C LEU A 129 6.68 3.42 -18.86
N LEU A 130 7.20 4.56 -19.31
CA LEU A 130 6.34 5.72 -19.59
C LEU A 130 5.26 5.39 -20.62
N ASP A 131 5.63 4.72 -21.71
CA ASP A 131 4.71 4.31 -22.77
C ASP A 131 3.66 3.32 -22.23
N LEU A 132 4.08 2.36 -21.40
CA LEU A 132 3.18 1.39 -20.77
C LEU A 132 2.12 2.08 -19.88
N PHE A 133 2.48 3.18 -19.23
CA PHE A 133 1.57 4.00 -18.42
C PHE A 133 0.83 5.09 -19.22
N GLY A 134 0.97 5.10 -20.56
CA GLY A 134 0.32 6.07 -21.44
C GLY A 134 0.87 7.50 -21.27
N LEU A 135 2.15 7.63 -20.94
CA LEU A 135 2.84 8.91 -20.72
C LEU A 135 3.87 9.24 -21.82
N GLY A 136 3.78 8.58 -22.98
CA GLY A 136 4.59 8.94 -24.15
C GLY A 136 4.39 10.41 -24.53
N GLY A 137 5.49 11.12 -24.81
CA GLY A 137 5.50 12.57 -25.06
C GLY A 137 5.58 13.46 -23.82
N PHE A 138 5.62 12.89 -22.61
CA PHE A 138 5.79 13.61 -21.34
C PHE A 138 7.14 13.35 -20.66
N GLU A 139 8.09 12.73 -21.36
CA GLU A 139 9.39 12.28 -20.84
C GLU A 139 10.18 13.42 -20.19
N ASP A 140 10.18 14.58 -20.84
CA ASP A 140 10.99 15.75 -20.47
C ASP A 140 10.24 16.73 -19.54
N ARG A 141 9.04 16.36 -19.06
CA ARG A 141 8.26 17.20 -18.15
C ARG A 141 8.70 17.03 -16.70
N TYR A 142 8.83 18.13 -15.98
CA TYR A 142 9.05 18.12 -14.53
C TYR A 142 7.74 17.83 -13.79
N PRO A 143 7.78 17.31 -12.54
CA PRO A 143 6.59 16.99 -11.76
C PRO A 143 5.57 18.13 -11.67
N ALA A 144 6.02 19.38 -11.53
CA ALA A 144 5.15 20.56 -11.48
C ALA A 144 4.37 20.82 -12.80
N GLN A 145 4.75 20.19 -13.90
CA GLN A 145 4.11 20.30 -15.22
C GLN A 145 3.17 19.12 -15.51
N LEU A 146 3.01 18.18 -14.56
CA LEU A 146 2.20 16.98 -14.69
C LEU A 146 0.95 17.09 -13.81
N SER A 147 -0.18 16.56 -14.29
CA SER A 147 -1.38 16.41 -13.45
C SER A 147 -1.14 15.42 -12.31
N GLY A 148 -1.95 15.45 -11.24
CA GLY A 148 -1.81 14.52 -10.12
C GLY A 148 -1.85 13.04 -10.56
N GLY A 149 -2.78 12.70 -11.45
CA GLY A 149 -2.84 11.34 -12.02
C GLY A 149 -1.61 10.96 -12.84
N MET A 150 -0.99 11.91 -13.56
CA MET A 150 0.26 11.67 -14.28
C MET A 150 1.45 11.50 -13.32
N GLN A 151 1.53 12.32 -12.27
CA GLN A 151 2.55 12.17 -11.23
C GLN A 151 2.45 10.81 -10.54
N GLN A 152 1.23 10.33 -10.29
CA GLN A 152 1.00 9.00 -9.73
C GLN A 152 1.50 7.89 -10.66
N ARG A 153 1.20 7.98 -11.96
CA ARG A 153 1.70 7.02 -12.95
C ARG A 153 3.23 7.00 -13.00
N VAL A 154 3.88 8.16 -12.98
CA VAL A 154 5.35 8.26 -12.90
C VAL A 154 5.88 7.62 -11.62
N ALA A 155 5.20 7.82 -10.48
CA ALA A 155 5.62 7.24 -9.20
C ALA A 155 5.54 5.69 -9.21
N ILE A 156 4.47 5.13 -9.77
CA ILE A 156 4.30 3.68 -9.92
C ILE A 156 5.31 3.12 -10.95
N ALA A 157 5.48 3.79 -12.09
CA ALA A 157 6.47 3.41 -13.11
C ALA A 157 7.90 3.39 -12.53
N ARG A 158 8.25 4.40 -11.72
CA ARG A 158 9.54 4.46 -11.00
C ARG A 158 9.70 3.28 -10.03
N ALA A 159 8.64 2.90 -9.31
CA ALA A 159 8.68 1.76 -8.40
C ALA A 159 8.91 0.44 -9.17
N LEU A 160 8.29 0.29 -10.34
CA LEU A 160 8.43 -0.89 -11.21
C LEU A 160 9.75 -0.92 -12.00
N ALA A 161 10.47 0.20 -12.08
CA ALA A 161 11.67 0.36 -12.88
C ALA A 161 12.83 -0.59 -12.56
N ASN A 162 12.80 -1.26 -11.41
CA ASN A 162 13.82 -2.18 -10.95
C ASN A 162 13.39 -3.66 -10.95
N ASP A 163 12.25 -4.00 -11.55
CA ASP A 163 11.59 -5.32 -11.48
C ASP A 163 11.43 -5.82 -10.04
N PRO A 164 10.71 -5.08 -9.18
CA PRO A 164 10.52 -5.51 -7.81
C PRO A 164 9.73 -6.81 -7.75
N GLU A 165 10.11 -7.68 -6.82
CA GLU A 165 9.38 -8.91 -6.50
C GLU A 165 8.14 -8.63 -5.64
N VAL A 166 8.22 -7.55 -4.86
CA VAL A 166 7.18 -7.05 -3.97
C VAL A 166 6.98 -5.55 -4.22
N LEU A 167 5.73 -5.14 -4.42
CA LEU A 167 5.31 -3.76 -4.56
C LEU A 167 4.34 -3.40 -3.42
N LEU A 168 4.80 -2.54 -2.53
CA LEU A 168 4.01 -2.02 -1.40
C LEU A 168 3.43 -0.66 -1.80
N MET A 169 2.13 -0.47 -1.61
CA MET A 169 1.47 0.79 -1.93
C MET A 169 0.63 1.26 -0.76
N ASP A 170 0.91 2.47 -0.27
CA ASP A 170 0.20 3.06 0.86
C ASP A 170 -0.73 4.19 0.41
N GLU A 171 -2.02 3.89 0.28
CA GLU A 171 -3.07 4.81 -0.19
C GLU A 171 -2.71 5.63 -1.45
N PRO A 172 -2.20 4.97 -2.52
CA PRO A 172 -1.62 5.66 -3.68
C PRO A 172 -2.62 6.49 -4.50
N PHE A 173 -3.93 6.32 -4.28
CA PHE A 173 -4.97 7.01 -5.03
C PHE A 173 -5.81 7.98 -4.18
N ALA A 174 -5.45 8.19 -2.90
CA ALA A 174 -6.26 8.99 -1.98
C ALA A 174 -6.40 10.47 -2.39
N ALA A 175 -5.42 11.02 -3.12
CA ALA A 175 -5.42 12.42 -3.55
C ALA A 175 -6.11 12.67 -4.91
N LEU A 176 -6.69 11.64 -5.53
CA LEU A 176 -7.24 11.72 -6.88
C LEU A 176 -8.77 11.79 -6.87
N ASP A 177 -9.33 12.49 -7.88
CA ASP A 177 -10.76 12.46 -8.12
C ASP A 177 -11.23 11.04 -8.55
N ALA A 178 -12.54 10.78 -8.44
CA ALA A 178 -13.10 9.46 -8.69
C ALA A 178 -12.84 8.94 -10.13
N GLN A 179 -12.99 9.78 -11.15
CA GLN A 179 -12.83 9.36 -12.54
C GLN A 179 -11.38 9.02 -12.86
N THR A 180 -10.44 9.90 -12.48
CA THR A 180 -9.00 9.66 -12.66
C THR A 180 -8.56 8.41 -11.93
N ARG A 181 -9.06 8.21 -10.71
CA ARG A 181 -8.75 7.04 -9.89
C ARG A 181 -9.21 5.74 -10.54
N ASP A 182 -10.44 5.67 -11.06
CA ASP A 182 -10.97 4.46 -11.68
C ASP A 182 -10.19 4.06 -12.93
N ILE A 183 -9.81 5.04 -13.74
CA ILE A 183 -8.93 4.85 -14.91
C ILE A 183 -7.57 4.28 -14.46
N LEU A 184 -6.95 4.89 -13.45
CA LEU A 184 -5.63 4.45 -12.97
C LEU A 184 -5.65 3.07 -12.33
N GLN A 185 -6.72 2.70 -11.65
CA GLN A 185 -6.87 1.38 -11.07
C GLN A 185 -6.99 0.30 -12.14
N THR A 186 -7.76 0.58 -13.19
CA THR A 186 -7.90 -0.31 -14.35
C THR A 186 -6.56 -0.51 -15.05
N GLU A 187 -5.83 0.58 -15.30
CA GLU A 187 -4.48 0.51 -15.90
C GLU A 187 -3.48 -0.21 -15.00
N LEU A 188 -3.48 0.07 -13.69
CA LEU A 188 -2.62 -0.62 -12.74
C LEU A 188 -2.86 -2.13 -12.77
N LEU A 189 -4.13 -2.56 -12.76
CA LEU A 189 -4.49 -3.97 -12.78
C LEU A 189 -4.03 -4.63 -14.09
N ARG A 190 -4.25 -3.98 -15.23
CA ARG A 190 -3.79 -4.44 -16.55
C ARG A 190 -2.27 -4.62 -16.63
N ILE A 191 -1.52 -3.64 -16.12
CA ILE A 191 -0.05 -3.68 -16.08
C ILE A 191 0.42 -4.80 -15.16
N TRP A 192 -0.19 -4.90 -13.98
CA TRP A 192 0.16 -5.93 -13.01
C TRP A 192 -0.19 -7.34 -13.51
N GLU A 193 -1.23 -7.53 -14.32
CA GLU A 193 -1.53 -8.81 -14.96
C GLU A 193 -0.41 -9.28 -15.91
N THR A 194 0.35 -8.34 -16.47
CA THR A 194 1.51 -8.64 -17.32
C THR A 194 2.77 -8.92 -16.49
N ILE A 195 3.03 -8.10 -15.46
CA ILE A 195 4.27 -8.18 -14.66
C ILE A 195 4.20 -9.28 -13.58
N LYS A 196 3.02 -9.52 -13.01
CA LYS A 196 2.76 -10.48 -11.91
C LYS A 196 3.69 -10.30 -10.70
N THR A 197 4.04 -9.06 -10.36
CA THR A 197 4.72 -8.75 -9.08
C THR A 197 3.78 -9.01 -7.89
N THR A 198 4.30 -9.24 -6.68
CA THR A 198 3.41 -9.42 -5.51
C THR A 198 3.03 -8.06 -4.96
N VAL A 199 1.74 -7.75 -4.82
CA VAL A 199 1.28 -6.41 -4.43
C VAL A 199 0.62 -6.44 -3.04
N VAL A 200 1.03 -5.50 -2.18
CA VAL A 200 0.33 -5.19 -0.92
C VAL A 200 -0.18 -3.76 -1.00
N PHE A 201 -1.49 -3.61 -1.06
CA PHE A 201 -2.14 -2.33 -1.32
C PHE A 201 -2.98 -1.89 -0.14
N VAL A 202 -2.63 -0.77 0.50
CA VAL A 202 -3.43 -0.18 1.58
C VAL A 202 -4.46 0.77 0.99
N THR A 203 -5.71 0.62 1.42
CA THR A 203 -6.78 1.57 1.09
C THR A 203 -7.81 1.68 2.20
N HIS A 204 -8.51 2.80 2.22
CA HIS A 204 -9.69 3.03 3.03
C HIS A 204 -10.99 2.82 2.24
N SER A 205 -10.91 2.57 0.92
CA SER A 205 -12.07 2.37 0.05
C SER A 205 -12.36 0.89 -0.14
N ILE A 206 -13.59 0.49 0.19
CA ILE A 206 -14.08 -0.89 -0.01
C ILE A 206 -14.11 -1.24 -1.50
N ASP A 207 -14.55 -0.31 -2.34
CA ASP A 207 -14.66 -0.55 -3.77
C ASP A 207 -13.28 -0.76 -4.42
N GLU A 208 -12.27 -0.02 -3.99
CA GLU A 208 -10.89 -0.23 -4.45
C GLU A 208 -10.36 -1.59 -4.01
N ALA A 209 -10.64 -1.96 -2.76
CA ALA A 209 -10.20 -3.21 -2.19
C ALA A 209 -10.75 -4.42 -2.98
N ILE A 210 -12.04 -4.38 -3.32
CA ILE A 210 -12.72 -5.42 -4.11
C ILE A 210 -12.23 -5.39 -5.56
N PHE A 211 -12.12 -4.21 -6.15
CA PHE A 211 -11.74 -4.07 -7.55
C PHE A 211 -10.31 -4.58 -7.82
N LEU A 212 -9.36 -4.35 -6.91
CA LEU A 212 -7.95 -4.69 -7.15
C LEU A 212 -7.53 -6.07 -6.63
N ALA A 213 -8.13 -6.56 -5.54
CA ALA A 213 -7.57 -7.69 -4.82
C ALA A 213 -7.96 -9.07 -5.36
N ASP A 214 -7.04 -10.02 -5.17
CA ASP A 214 -7.33 -11.46 -5.05
C ASP A 214 -7.85 -11.79 -3.65
N ARG A 215 -7.27 -11.17 -2.60
CA ARG A 215 -7.72 -11.29 -1.21
C ARG A 215 -7.72 -9.95 -0.49
N ILE A 216 -8.78 -9.68 0.25
CA ILE A 216 -8.91 -8.52 1.12
C ILE A 216 -8.58 -8.96 2.56
N VAL A 217 -7.57 -8.34 3.15
CA VAL A 217 -7.20 -8.53 4.56
C VAL A 217 -7.85 -7.42 5.38
N VAL A 218 -8.85 -7.79 6.17
CA VAL A 218 -9.54 -6.88 7.09
C VAL A 218 -8.72 -6.78 8.37
N MET A 219 -8.27 -5.58 8.71
CA MET A 219 -7.53 -5.28 9.94
C MET A 219 -8.44 -4.74 11.03
N THR A 220 -8.18 -5.14 12.28
CA THR A 220 -8.86 -4.59 13.47
C THR A 220 -8.48 -3.12 13.70
N ALA A 221 -9.22 -2.44 14.58
CA ALA A 221 -8.73 -1.22 15.20
C ALA A 221 -7.43 -1.48 15.99
N ARG A 222 -6.76 -0.40 16.41
CA ARG A 222 -5.50 -0.49 17.15
C ARG A 222 -5.71 -1.25 18.47
N PRO A 223 -4.80 -2.16 18.86
CA PRO A 223 -3.64 -2.64 18.11
C PRO A 223 -4.05 -3.56 16.95
N ALA A 224 -3.52 -3.31 15.75
CA ALA A 224 -3.89 -4.00 14.53
C ALA A 224 -3.56 -5.50 14.59
N ARG A 225 -4.57 -6.29 14.23
CA ARG A 225 -4.50 -7.73 13.95
C ARG A 225 -5.25 -8.02 12.66
N VAL A 226 -5.00 -9.18 12.05
CA VAL A 226 -5.88 -9.69 11.00
C VAL A 226 -7.18 -10.13 11.65
N LYS A 227 -8.30 -9.51 11.25
CA LYS A 227 -9.65 -9.89 11.68
C LYS A 227 -10.19 -11.01 10.80
N GLU A 228 -10.09 -10.83 9.49
CA GLU A 228 -10.65 -11.71 8.48
C GLU A 228 -9.87 -11.56 7.18
N ILE A 229 -9.76 -12.64 6.40
CA ILE A 229 -9.26 -12.61 5.03
C ILE A 229 -10.40 -13.07 4.12
N ILE A 230 -10.81 -12.21 3.20
CA ILE A 230 -11.91 -12.45 2.26
C ILE A 230 -11.29 -12.71 0.89
N GLU A 231 -11.54 -13.90 0.32
CA GLU A 231 -11.14 -14.21 -1.06
C GLU A 231 -12.12 -13.56 -2.05
N ILE A 232 -11.57 -12.96 -3.11
CA ILE A 232 -12.33 -12.25 -4.14
C ILE A 232 -12.30 -13.08 -5.43
N ASP A 233 -13.31 -13.93 -5.58
CA ASP A 233 -13.55 -14.67 -6.80
C ASP A 233 -14.38 -13.80 -7.76
N LEU A 234 -13.70 -12.84 -8.40
CA LEU A 234 -14.24 -12.03 -9.49
C LEU A 234 -13.35 -12.23 -10.73
N PRO A 235 -13.94 -12.47 -11.92
CA PRO A 235 -13.19 -12.76 -13.13
C PRO A 235 -12.30 -11.60 -13.54
N ARG A 236 -11.32 -11.92 -14.38
CA ARG A 236 -10.36 -10.97 -14.92
C ARG A 236 -10.28 -11.09 -16.44
N PRO A 237 -10.04 -9.99 -17.18
CA PRO A 237 -9.77 -8.63 -16.69
C PRO A 237 -10.99 -7.97 -16.05
N ARG A 238 -10.75 -7.08 -15.08
CA ARG A 238 -11.83 -6.32 -14.42
C ARG A 238 -11.98 -4.97 -15.09
N ASP A 239 -13.18 -4.66 -15.53
CA ASP A 239 -13.56 -3.35 -16.06
C ASP A 239 -14.37 -2.55 -15.03
N ILE A 240 -14.59 -1.27 -15.33
CA ILE A 240 -15.35 -0.37 -14.46
C ILE A 240 -16.80 -0.85 -14.28
N ASP A 241 -17.38 -1.51 -15.29
CA ASP A 241 -18.78 -1.96 -15.28
C ASP A 241 -19.02 -3.08 -14.25
N LEU A 242 -18.00 -3.90 -13.96
CA LEU A 242 -18.03 -4.92 -12.90
C LEU A 242 -18.51 -4.37 -11.55
N ARG A 243 -18.25 -3.10 -11.23
CA ARG A 243 -18.62 -2.47 -9.95
C ARG A 243 -20.13 -2.40 -9.71
N ASN A 244 -20.92 -2.51 -10.77
CA ASN A 244 -22.38 -2.49 -10.73
C ASN A 244 -22.99 -3.89 -10.64
N GLY A 245 -22.18 -4.95 -10.74
CA GLY A 245 -22.64 -6.34 -10.70
C GLY A 245 -23.06 -6.80 -9.31
N ASP A 246 -23.97 -7.79 -9.28
CA ASP A 246 -24.51 -8.35 -8.03
C ASP A 246 -23.42 -8.99 -7.16
N ASP A 247 -22.44 -9.67 -7.77
CA ASP A 247 -21.31 -10.26 -7.05
C ASP A 247 -20.47 -9.18 -6.35
N PHE A 248 -20.22 -8.05 -7.01
CA PHE A 248 -19.48 -6.93 -6.43
C PHE A 248 -20.23 -6.33 -5.24
N ASN A 249 -21.55 -6.16 -5.37
CA ASN A 249 -22.41 -5.69 -4.29
C ASN A 249 -22.41 -6.65 -3.09
N ARG A 250 -22.38 -7.97 -3.32
CA ARG A 250 -22.25 -8.98 -2.26
C ARG A 250 -20.92 -8.83 -1.51
N TYR A 251 -19.80 -8.66 -2.22
CA TYR A 251 -18.51 -8.41 -1.58
C TYR A 251 -18.50 -7.08 -0.81
N ARG A 252 -19.11 -6.02 -1.37
CA ARG A 252 -19.23 -4.71 -0.70
C ARG A 252 -19.95 -4.85 0.64
N ALA A 253 -21.08 -5.56 0.67
CA ALA A 253 -21.80 -5.84 1.90
C ALA A 253 -20.96 -6.63 2.91
N ARG A 254 -20.27 -7.70 2.45
CA ARG A 254 -19.43 -8.55 3.31
C ARG A 254 -18.27 -7.77 3.95
N VAL A 255 -17.53 -7.01 3.14
CA VAL A 255 -16.39 -6.21 3.61
C VAL A 255 -16.87 -5.12 4.56
N TRP A 256 -18.00 -4.46 4.26
CA TRP A 256 -18.59 -3.46 5.15
C TRP A 256 -18.99 -4.05 6.51
N GLU A 257 -19.63 -5.21 6.52
CA GLU A 257 -19.99 -5.92 7.75
C GLU A 257 -18.75 -6.24 8.60
N ALA A 258 -17.69 -6.75 7.97
CA ALA A 258 -16.43 -7.04 8.65
C ALA A 258 -15.77 -5.76 9.23
N LEU A 259 -15.88 -4.61 8.57
CA LEU A 259 -15.29 -3.34 9.02
C LEU A 259 -16.12 -2.59 10.05
N ARG A 260 -17.46 -2.72 10.02
CA ARG A 260 -18.41 -1.86 10.76
C ARG A 260 -18.07 -1.73 12.25
N ASP A 261 -17.80 -2.85 12.92
CA ASP A 261 -17.52 -2.85 14.35
C ASP A 261 -16.17 -2.22 14.68
N GLU A 262 -15.18 -2.40 13.81
CA GLU A 262 -13.84 -1.86 14.01
C GLU A 262 -13.81 -0.35 13.78
N VAL A 263 -14.58 0.15 12.80
CA VAL A 263 -14.74 1.60 12.58
C VAL A 263 -15.41 2.25 13.78
N ARG A 264 -16.43 1.62 14.36
CA ARG A 264 -17.11 2.12 15.57
C ARG A 264 -16.19 2.17 16.78
N LYS A 265 -15.41 1.12 17.04
CA LYS A 265 -14.40 1.09 18.11
C LYS A 265 -13.39 2.22 17.94
N ALA A 266 -12.85 2.38 16.74
CA ALA A 266 -11.88 3.43 16.45
C ALA A 266 -12.46 4.85 16.69
N GLN A 267 -13.72 5.10 16.31
CA GLN A 267 -14.36 6.40 16.57
C GLN A 267 -14.62 6.64 18.07
N GLY A 268 -14.94 5.59 18.84
CA GLY A 268 -15.10 5.65 20.29
C GLY A 268 -13.83 6.11 21.01
N ASP A 269 -12.68 5.58 20.61
CA ASP A 269 -11.37 5.92 21.19
C ASP A 269 -10.98 7.39 20.96
N TRP A 270 -11.31 7.95 19.79
CA TRP A 270 -11.04 9.37 19.48
C TRP A 270 -11.87 10.34 20.35
N SER A 271 -13.10 9.97 20.71
CA SER A 271 -13.94 10.80 21.57
C SER A 271 -13.40 10.90 23.01
N LEU A 272 -12.66 9.88 23.46
CA LEU A 272 -11.97 9.87 24.75
C LEU A 272 -10.67 10.69 24.72
N ALA A 273 -9.92 10.64 23.62
CA ALA A 273 -8.67 11.39 23.47
C ALA A 273 -8.90 12.91 23.33
N ALA A 274 -9.97 13.33 22.65
CA ALA A 274 -10.28 14.75 22.44
C ALA A 274 -10.67 15.51 23.73
N ARG A 275 -11.15 14.81 24.77
CA ARG A 275 -11.52 15.42 26.06
C ARG A 275 -10.33 15.70 26.98
N LEU A 276 -9.11 15.29 26.61
CA LEU A 276 -7.90 15.43 27.42
C LEU A 276 -6.89 16.44 26.86
N ALA A 277 -7.30 17.25 25.88
CA ALA A 277 -6.45 18.26 25.23
C ALA A 277 -6.68 19.71 25.73
N HIS A 278 -7.29 19.89 26.91
CA HIS A 278 -7.47 21.19 27.56
C HIS A 278 -6.90 21.18 28.98
#